data_AF-A0A0F9L4C3-F1
#
_entry.id   AF-A0A0F9L4C3-F1
#
_cell.length_a   1.000
_cell.length_b   1.000
_cell.length_c   1.000
_cell.angle_alpha   90.00
_cell.angle_beta   90.00
_cell.angle_gamma   90.00
#
_symmetry.space_group_name_H-M   'P 1'
#
loop_
_entity.id
_entity.type
_entity.pdbx_description
1 polymer ?
#
loop_
_entity_poly.entity_id
_entity_poly.type
_entity_poly.pdbx_seq_one_letter_code
_entity_poly.pdbx_strand_id
1 'polypeptide(L)'
;MQIEQNFRDDKSLRYGFSWRFSKSTGINRIGILCLIATIASTALWFIGCEAEKRKWHIKFQANSVKNRRVLSFLTLAKQVIKLCKRRITQSYIEKSLKNFILNYQKEAAG
;
A
#
# COMPACT_ATOMS: atom_id res chain seq x y z
N MET A 1 3.79 -11.52 11.03
CA MET A 1 4.07 -10.19 11.64
C MET A 1 3.85 -9.07 10.62
N GLN A 2 3.52 -7.84 11.05
CA GLN A 2 3.28 -6.71 10.12
C GLN A 2 4.56 -6.25 9.40
N ILE A 3 5.70 -6.27 10.11
CA ILE A 3 7.02 -5.97 9.55
C ILE A 3 7.41 -6.96 8.44
N GLU A 4 7.16 -8.25 8.66
CA GLU A 4 7.44 -9.31 7.69
C GLU A 4 6.62 -9.16 6.41
N GLN A 5 5.37 -8.68 6.51
CA GLN A 5 4.54 -8.42 5.33
C GLN A 5 5.08 -7.26 4.51
N ASN A 6 5.54 -6.18 5.15
CA ASN A 6 6.17 -5.07 4.44
C ASN A 6 7.44 -5.54 3.72
N PHE A 7 8.30 -6.33 4.39
CA PHE A 7 9.48 -6.90 3.71
C PHE A 7 9.10 -7.81 2.55
N ARG A 8 7.98 -8.54 2.65
CA ARG A 8 7.47 -9.36 1.56
C ARG A 8 6.97 -8.50 0.40
N ASP A 9 6.29 -7.38 0.65
CA ASP A 9 5.83 -6.47 -0.40
C ASP A 9 6.98 -5.79 -1.18
N ASP A 10 8.17 -5.70 -0.59
CA ASP A 10 9.34 -5.18 -1.32
C ASP A 10 10.07 -6.29 -2.08
N LYS A 11 10.34 -7.40 -1.39
CA LYS A 11 11.27 -8.44 -1.88
C LYS A 11 10.59 -9.54 -2.69
N SER A 12 9.30 -9.78 -2.48
CA SER A 12 8.59 -10.90 -3.12
C SER A 12 8.47 -10.69 -4.62
N LEU A 13 8.76 -11.76 -5.36
CA LEU A 13 8.56 -11.83 -6.79
C LEU A 13 7.08 -11.78 -7.18
N ARG A 14 6.23 -12.46 -6.39
CA ARG A 14 4.82 -12.67 -6.74
C ARG A 14 3.89 -11.62 -6.16
N TYR A 15 4.25 -11.11 -4.98
CA TYR A 15 3.38 -10.23 -4.20
C TYR A 15 3.98 -8.83 -4.00
N GLY A 16 5.25 -8.63 -4.34
CA GLY A 16 5.99 -7.41 -4.08
C GLY A 16 6.55 -6.73 -5.32
N PHE A 17 7.54 -5.86 -5.15
CA PHE A 17 8.22 -5.15 -6.25
C PHE A 17 9.35 -5.94 -6.90
N SER A 18 9.58 -7.18 -6.48
CA SER A 18 10.51 -8.10 -7.16
C SER A 18 11.92 -7.53 -7.33
N TRP A 19 12.48 -6.83 -6.34
CA TRP A 19 13.77 -6.13 -6.49
C TRP A 19 14.90 -7.01 -7.05
N ARG A 20 14.92 -8.29 -6.66
CA ARG A 20 15.89 -9.30 -7.13
C ARG A 20 15.77 -9.61 -8.63
N PHE A 21 14.63 -9.37 -9.25
CA PHE A 21 14.41 -9.61 -10.68
C PHE A 21 15.04 -8.55 -11.58
N SER A 22 15.37 -7.36 -11.04
CA SER A 22 16.01 -6.33 -11.86
C SER A 22 17.37 -6.76 -12.40
N LYS A 23 18.06 -7.69 -11.70
CA LYS A 23 19.42 -8.20 -11.96
C LYS A 23 20.45 -7.09 -12.26
N SER A 24 20.15 -5.86 -11.86
CA SER A 24 20.97 -4.69 -12.13
C SER A 24 22.10 -4.62 -11.12
N THR A 25 23.33 -4.44 -11.59
CA THR A 25 24.51 -4.20 -10.75
C THR A 25 24.93 -2.72 -10.76
N GLY A 26 24.39 -1.91 -11.69
CA GLY A 26 24.70 -0.49 -11.80
C GLY A 26 23.93 0.35 -10.77
N ILE A 27 24.67 1.14 -9.97
CA ILE A 27 24.15 1.99 -8.90
C ILE A 27 23.08 2.97 -9.43
N ASN A 28 23.32 3.63 -10.56
CA ASN A 28 22.38 4.59 -11.15
C ASN A 28 21.04 3.96 -11.50
N ARG A 29 21.06 2.78 -12.12
CA ARG A 29 19.84 2.04 -12.49
C ARG A 29 19.08 1.54 -11.26
N ILE A 30 19.79 1.05 -10.25
CA ILE A 30 19.17 0.68 -8.97
C ILE A 30 18.52 1.91 -8.32
N GLY A 31 19.18 3.06 -8.32
CA GLY A 31 18.63 4.32 -7.80
C GLY A 31 17.30 4.69 -8.45
N ILE A 32 17.22 4.63 -9.79
CA ILE A 32 15.98 4.90 -10.54
C ILE A 32 14.90 3.87 -10.18
N LEU A 33 15.23 2.58 -10.11
CA LEU A 33 14.26 1.54 -9.77
C LEU A 33 13.74 1.69 -8.34
N CYS A 34 14.61 2.07 -7.39
CA CYS A 34 14.22 2.39 -6.03
C CYS A 34 13.28 3.59 -6.00
N LEU A 35 13.54 4.65 -6.77
CA LEU A 35 12.67 5.81 -6.87
C LEU A 35 11.29 5.46 -7.44
N ILE A 36 11.23 4.63 -8.50
CA ILE A 36 9.96 4.16 -9.06
C ILE A 36 9.21 3.31 -8.02
N ALA A 37 9.90 2.41 -7.34
CA ALA A 37 9.31 1.55 -6.33
C ALA A 37 8.78 2.37 -5.15
N THR A 38 9.49 3.41 -4.69
CA THR A 38 9.01 4.27 -3.60
C THR A 38 7.77 5.04 -4.03
N ILE A 39 7.74 5.67 -5.21
CA ILE A 39 6.55 6.38 -5.72
C ILE A 39 5.35 5.41 -5.81
N ALA A 40 5.55 4.21 -6.35
CA ALA A 40 4.51 3.21 -6.46
C ALA A 40 4.02 2.73 -5.08
N SER A 41 4.92 2.50 -4.12
CA SER A 41 4.60 2.15 -2.73
C SER A 41 3.76 3.23 -2.06
N THR A 42 4.13 4.50 -2.23
CA THR A 42 3.40 5.64 -1.65
C THR A 42 1.98 5.74 -2.22
N ALA A 43 1.82 5.57 -3.53
CA ALA A 43 0.50 5.52 -4.16
C ALA A 43 -0.37 4.36 -3.64
N LEU A 44 0.22 3.16 -3.50
CA LEU A 44 -0.47 2.02 -2.90
C LEU A 44 -0.82 2.26 -1.43
N TRP A 45 0.00 2.99 -0.68
CA TRP A 45 -0.29 3.38 0.70
C TRP A 45 -1.55 4.22 0.80
N PHE A 46 -1.70 5.25 -0.03
CA PHE A 46 -2.91 6.08 -0.06
C PHE A 46 -4.16 5.24 -0.33
N ILE A 47 -4.10 4.31 -1.28
CA ILE A 47 -5.23 3.42 -1.59
C ILE A 47 -5.50 2.49 -0.40
N GLY A 48 -4.46 1.88 0.17
CA GLY A 48 -4.58 0.95 1.28
C GLY A 48 -5.16 1.60 2.54
N CYS A 49 -4.71 2.81 2.89
CA CYS A 49 -5.20 3.56 4.04
C CYS A 49 -6.67 3.93 3.91
N GLU A 50 -7.10 4.41 2.74
CA GLU A 50 -8.50 4.74 2.51
C GLU A 50 -9.38 3.48 2.50
N ALA A 51 -8.88 2.36 1.95
CA ALA A 51 -9.57 1.07 2.02
C ALA A 51 -9.71 0.59 3.46
N GLU A 52 -8.70 0.82 4.31
CA GLU A 52 -8.77 0.48 5.73
C GLU A 52 -9.83 1.33 6.45
N LYS A 53 -9.82 2.66 6.25
CA LYS A 53 -10.81 3.60 6.82
C LYS A 53 -12.24 3.21 6.46
N ARG A 54 -12.46 2.71 5.25
CA ARG A 54 -13.76 2.20 4.77
C ARG A 54 -14.08 0.77 5.20
N LYS A 55 -13.24 0.16 6.04
CA LYS A 55 -13.35 -1.23 6.51
C LYS A 55 -13.36 -2.28 5.40
N TRP A 56 -12.83 -1.96 4.21
CA TRP A 56 -12.76 -2.92 3.11
C TRP A 56 -11.79 -4.06 3.41
N HIS A 57 -10.78 -3.79 4.24
CA HIS A 57 -9.80 -4.78 4.69
C HIS A 57 -10.42 -6.06 5.27
N ILE A 58 -11.62 -5.99 5.85
CA ILE A 58 -12.33 -7.14 6.42
C ILE A 58 -12.68 -8.16 5.34
N LYS A 59 -13.02 -7.70 4.13
CA LYS A 59 -13.43 -8.57 3.01
C LYS A 59 -12.27 -9.31 2.34
N PHE A 60 -11.05 -8.79 2.52
CA PHE A 60 -9.84 -9.35 1.92
C PHE A 60 -9.06 -10.24 2.89
N GLN A 61 -9.47 -10.32 4.15
CA GLN A 61 -8.84 -11.16 5.16
C GLN A 61 -9.56 -12.50 5.23
N ALA A 62 -8.79 -13.58 5.14
CA ALA A 62 -9.30 -14.94 5.36
C ALA A 62 -9.48 -15.27 6.84
N ASN A 63 -8.77 -14.55 7.73
CA ASN A 63 -8.81 -14.81 9.17
C ASN A 63 -10.08 -14.22 9.80
N SER A 64 -10.49 -14.78 10.95
CA SER A 64 -11.64 -14.32 11.74
C SER A 64 -11.46 -12.95 12.40
N VAL A 65 -10.26 -12.38 12.35
CA VAL A 65 -9.91 -11.08 12.93
C VAL A 65 -10.62 -9.95 12.17
N LYS A 66 -11.52 -9.23 12.84
CA LYS A 66 -12.26 -8.07 12.27
C LYS A 66 -11.97 -6.74 12.96
N ASN A 67 -11.29 -6.76 14.10
CA ASN A 67 -10.98 -5.57 14.90
C ASN A 67 -9.80 -4.76 14.35
N ARG A 68 -8.97 -5.36 13.49
CA ARG A 68 -7.80 -4.71 12.90
C ARG A 68 -7.53 -5.22 11.49
N ARG A 69 -6.74 -4.46 10.75
CA ARG A 69 -6.16 -4.90 9.49
C ARG A 69 -5.04 -5.92 9.74
N VAL A 70 -5.10 -7.05 9.03
CA VAL A 70 -4.03 -8.06 9.05
C VAL A 70 -3.12 -7.98 7.82
N LEU A 71 -3.62 -7.59 6.65
CA LEU A 71 -2.82 -7.43 5.43
C LEU A 71 -2.08 -6.09 5.45
N SER A 72 -0.85 -6.01 4.94
CA SER A 72 -0.17 -4.73 4.71
C SER A 72 -0.99 -3.80 3.82
N PHE A 73 -0.72 -2.49 3.90
CA PHE A 73 -1.42 -1.51 3.05
C PHE A 73 -1.18 -1.78 1.57
N LEU A 74 0.03 -2.17 1.17
CA LEU A 74 0.35 -2.46 -0.23
C LEU A 74 -0.41 -3.67 -0.74
N THR A 75 -0.42 -4.78 0.02
CA THR A 75 -1.18 -5.98 -0.37
C THR A 75 -2.67 -5.68 -0.43
N LEU A 76 -3.22 -4.96 0.57
CA LEU A 76 -4.63 -4.56 0.57
C LEU A 76 -4.96 -3.69 -0.65
N ALA A 77 -4.14 -2.68 -0.94
CA ALA A 77 -4.34 -1.80 -2.09
C ALA A 77 -4.31 -2.58 -3.41
N LYS A 78 -3.35 -3.49 -3.60
CA LYS A 78 -3.28 -4.36 -4.79
C LYS A 78 -4.57 -5.18 -4.96
N GLN A 79 -5.10 -5.74 -3.90
CA GLN A 79 -6.37 -6.50 -3.93
C GLN A 79 -7.57 -5.60 -4.27
N VAL A 80 -7.62 -4.40 -3.69
CA VAL A 80 -8.67 -3.40 -3.97
C VAL A 80 -8.62 -2.95 -5.42
N ILE A 81 -7.42 -2.67 -5.97
CA ILE A 81 -7.26 -2.33 -7.39
C ILE A 81 -7.71 -3.49 -8.28
N LYS A 82 -7.33 -4.72 -7.94
CA LYS A 82 -7.66 -5.91 -8.73
C LYS A 82 -9.16 -6.21 -8.75
N LEU A 83 -9.82 -6.19 -7.59
CA LEU A 83 -11.20 -6.68 -7.44
C LEU A 83 -12.25 -5.55 -7.40
N CYS A 84 -11.84 -4.33 -7.10
CA CYS A 84 -12.73 -3.18 -6.89
C CYS A 84 -12.34 -1.99 -7.78
N LYS A 85 -11.70 -2.22 -8.94
CA LYS A 85 -11.24 -1.16 -9.86
C LYS A 85 -12.25 -0.04 -10.10
N ARG A 86 -13.52 -0.39 -10.34
CA ARG A 86 -14.62 0.58 -10.59
C ARG A 86 -14.92 1.48 -9.37
N ARG A 87 -14.53 1.08 -8.16
CA ARG A 87 -14.74 1.84 -6.93
C ARG A 87 -13.60 2.81 -6.61
N ILE A 88 -12.46 2.69 -7.30
CA ILE A 88 -11.33 3.62 -7.19
C ILE A 88 -11.56 4.75 -8.18
N THR A 89 -12.35 5.74 -7.78
CA THR A 89 -12.63 6.95 -8.57
C THR A 89 -11.72 8.09 -8.15
N GLN A 90 -11.73 9.20 -8.90
CA GLN A 90 -11.00 10.42 -8.52
C GLN A 90 -11.34 10.88 -7.09
N SER A 91 -12.63 10.88 -6.75
CA SER A 91 -13.10 11.21 -5.39
C SER A 91 -12.52 10.29 -4.31
N TYR A 92 -12.24 9.02 -4.64
CA TYR A 92 -11.59 8.10 -3.69
C TYR A 92 -10.17 8.56 -3.37
N ILE A 93 -9.39 8.95 -4.38
CA ILE A 93 -8.01 9.42 -4.24
C ILE A 93 -7.98 10.76 -3.48
N GLU A 94 -8.87 11.70 -3.83
CA GLU A 94 -8.99 12.99 -3.14
C GLU A 94 -9.33 12.82 -1.67
N LYS A 95 -10.26 11.91 -1.35
CA LYS A 95 -10.60 11.59 0.05
C LYS A 95 -9.41 11.01 0.78
N SER A 96 -8.66 10.10 0.16
CA SER A 96 -7.44 9.54 0.75
C SER A 96 -6.44 10.64 1.10
N LEU A 97 -6.16 11.57 0.18
CA LEU A 97 -5.24 12.69 0.41
C LEU A 97 -5.73 13.61 1.53
N LYS A 98 -7.01 14.03 1.51
CA LYS A 98 -7.60 14.85 2.58
C LYS A 98 -7.49 14.16 3.93
N ASN A 99 -7.82 12.88 3.97
CA ASN A 99 -7.75 12.05 5.17
C ASN A 99 -6.33 11.86 5.69
N PHE A 100 -5.33 11.87 4.82
CA PHE A 100 -3.91 11.85 5.20
C PHE A 100 -3.49 13.18 5.82
N ILE A 101 -3.80 14.30 5.16
CA ILE A 101 -3.48 15.65 5.65
C ILE A 101 -4.13 15.90 7.02
N LEU A 102 -5.40 15.57 7.17
CA LEU A 102 -6.13 15.72 8.43
C LEU A 102 -5.52 14.88 9.56
N ASN A 103 -5.06 13.67 9.28
CA ASN A 103 -4.39 12.84 10.27
C ASN A 103 -3.03 13.43 10.66
N TYR A 104 -2.25 13.88 9.68
CA TYR A 104 -0.94 14.50 9.92
C TYR A 104 -1.06 15.77 10.78
N GLN A 105 -2.03 16.62 10.49
CA GLN A 105 -2.29 17.84 11.28
C GLN A 105 -2.71 17.52 12.72
N LYS A 106 -3.51 16.46 12.92
CA LYS A 106 -3.90 16.01 14.27
C LYS A 106 -2.70 15.51 15.07
N GLU A 107 -1.82 14.74 14.44
CA GLU A 107 -0.59 14.24 15.08
C GLU A 107 0.41 15.36 15.37
N ALA A 108 0.45 16.42 14.57
CA ALA A 108 1.33 17.57 14.80
C ALA A 108 0.82 18.54 15.88
N ALA A 109 -0.46 18.45 16.25
CA ALA A 109 -1.11 19.35 17.22
C ALA A 109 -1.23 18.76 18.63
N GLY A 110 -0.86 17.49 18.82
CA GLY A 110 -0.83 16.81 20.12
C GLY A 110 0.60 16.49 20.54
#